data_AF-A0A1M7NVX3-F1
#
_entry.id   AF-A0A1M7NVX3-F1
#
_cell.length_a   1.000
_cell.length_b   1.000
_cell.length_c   1.000
_cell.angle_alpha   90.00
_cell.angle_beta   90.00
_cell.angle_gamma   90.00
#
_symmetry.space_group_name_H-M   'P 1'
#
loop_
_entity.id
_entity.type
_entity.pdbx_description
1 polymer ?
#
loop_
_entity_poly.entity_id
_entity_poly.type
_entity_poly.pdbx_seq_one_letter_code
_entity_poly.pdbx_strand_id
1 'polypeptide(L)' 'MNITRLTKYHFMLTLISILFISCIEEDICTKRVNIPIWNEKEEIFEDNYQDFPCDYNGIQN' A
#
# COMPACT_ATOMS: atom_id res chain seq x y z
N MET A 1 -0.62 1.61 -44.44
CA MET A 1 -0.63 1.56 -42.96
C MET A 1 -1.80 0.67 -42.54
N ASN A 2 -1.55 -0.48 -41.90
CA ASN A 2 -2.58 -1.49 -41.65
C ASN A 2 -3.44 -1.07 -40.44
N ILE A 3 -4.59 -0.47 -40.72
CA ILE A 3 -5.50 0.12 -39.72
C ILE A 3 -5.90 -0.93 -38.68
N THR A 4 -6.13 -2.17 -39.10
CA THR A 4 -6.46 -3.32 -38.22
C THR A 4 -5.37 -3.67 -37.22
N ARG A 5 -4.09 -3.47 -37.57
CA ARG A 5 -2.96 -3.70 -36.65
C ARG A 5 -2.87 -2.58 -35.61
N LEU A 6 -3.14 -1.35 -36.02
CA LEU A 6 -3.17 -0.19 -35.13
C LEU A 6 -4.31 -0.30 -34.11
N THR A 7 -5.51 -0.66 -34.56
CA THR A 7 -6.68 -0.82 -33.67
C THR A 7 -6.47 -1.92 -32.63
N LYS A 8 -5.91 -3.08 -33.04
CA LYS A 8 -5.60 -4.18 -32.10
C LYS A 8 -4.57 -3.75 -31.05
N TYR A 9 -3.55 -3.00 -31.46
CA TYR A 9 -2.51 -2.53 -30.54
C TYR A 9 -3.09 -1.58 -29.49
N HIS A 10 -3.91 -0.61 -29.91
CA HIS A 10 -4.55 0.32 -28.97
C HIS A 10 -5.51 -0.39 -28.01
N PHE A 11 -6.30 -1.37 -28.50
CA PHE A 11 -7.20 -2.15 -27.65
C PHE A 11 -6.45 -2.95 -26.58
N MET A 12 -5.36 -3.62 -26.94
CA MET A 12 -4.54 -4.36 -25.98
C MET A 12 -3.90 -3.44 -24.96
N LEU A 13 -3.44 -2.25 -25.39
CA LEU A 13 -2.82 -1.26 -24.50
C LEU A 13 -3.84 -0.71 -23.49
N THR A 14 -5.08 -0.44 -23.92
CA THR A 14 -6.16 -0.03 -23.01
C THR A 14 -6.56 -1.13 -22.02
N LEU A 15 -6.61 -2.38 -22.46
CA LEU A 15 -6.92 -3.53 -21.61
C LEU A 15 -5.87 -3.68 -20.50
N ILE A 16 -4.60 -3.57 -20.87
CA ILE A 16 -3.48 -3.67 -19.93
C ILE A 16 -3.52 -2.51 -18.92
N SER A 17 -3.79 -1.27 -19.36
CA SER A 17 -3.85 -0.13 -18.45
C SER A 17 -4.94 -0.25 -17.37
N ILE A 18 -6.10 -0.82 -17.71
CA ILE A 18 -7.21 -0.98 -16.75
C ILE A 18 -6.82 -2.00 -15.66
N LEU A 19 -6.14 -3.09 -16.02
CA LEU A 19 -5.71 -4.11 -15.06
C LEU A 19 -4.68 -3.57 -14.04
N PHE A 20 -3.81 -2.63 -14.45
CA PHE A 20 -2.85 -2.02 -13.53
C PHE A 20 -3.43 -0.93 -12.64
N ILE A 21 -4.53 -0.27 -13.05
CA ILE A 21 -5.22 0.72 -12.20
C ILE A 21 -5.86 0.02 -10.99
N SER A 22 -6.46 -1.16 -11.18
CA SER A 22 -7.07 -1.92 -10.08
C SER A 22 -6.07 -2.47 -9.05
N CYS A 23 -4.80 -2.64 -9.42
CA CYS A 23 -3.74 -3.03 -8.46
C CYS A 23 -3.21 -1.87 -7.61
N ILE A 24 -3.51 -0.62 -7.97
CA ILE A 24 -3.08 0.56 -7.20
C ILE A 24 -4.06 0.84 -6.05
N GLU A 25 -5.30 0.35 -6.15
CA GLU A 25 -6.38 0.52 -5.17
C GLU A 25 -6.49 -0.63 -4.15
N GLU A 26 -5.52 -1.54 -4.06
CA GLU A 26 -5.36 -2.28 -2.81
C GLU A 26 -4.82 -1.28 -1.78
N ASP A 27 -5.75 -0.54 -1.17
CA ASP A 27 -5.55 0.31 -0.01
C ASP A 27 -4.65 -0.46 0.95
N ILE A 28 -3.39 -0.03 1.07
CA ILE A 28 -2.49 -0.55 2.09
C ILE A 28 -3.15 -0.15 3.40
N CYS A 29 -3.95 -1.06 3.97
CA CYS A 29 -4.70 -0.78 5.18
C CYS A 29 -3.66 -0.60 6.28
N THR A 30 -3.40 0.65 6.61
CA THR A 30 -2.59 1.04 7.75
C THR A 30 -3.46 1.78 8.74
N LYS A 31 -3.21 1.52 10.02
CA LYS A 31 -3.79 2.25 11.14
C LYS A 31 -2.66 2.93 11.89
N ARG A 32 -2.87 4.18 12.29
CA ARG A 32 -1.93 4.90 13.15
C ARG A 32 -2.09 4.40 14.58
N VAL A 33 -1.03 3.84 15.15
CA VAL A 33 -1.00 3.34 16.54
C VAL A 33 0.09 4.04 17.33
N ASN A 34 -0.15 4.25 18.62
CA ASN A 34 0.87 4.74 19.54
C ASN A 34 1.65 3.55 20.10
N ILE A 35 2.94 3.46 19.76
CA ILE A 35 3.87 2.50 20.35
C ILE A 35 4.87 3.30 21.18
N PRO A 36 4.69 3.36 22.51
CA PRO A 36 5.54 4.18 23.35
C PRO A 36 6.99 3.69 23.30
N ILE A 37 7.93 4.63 23.16
CA ILE A 37 9.37 4.36 23.19
C ILE A 37 9.92 4.83 24.53
N TRP A 38 10.83 4.05 25.11
CA TRP A 38 11.56 4.44 26.32
C TRP A 38 12.59 5.52 25.99
N ASN A 39 12.45 6.71 26.59
CA ASN A 39 13.48 7.76 26.54
C ASN A 39 14.37 7.67 27.78
N GLU A 40 15.62 7.23 27.61
CA GLU A 40 16.60 7.08 28.68
C GLU A 40 17.02 8.40 29.34
N LYS A 41 16.93 9.53 28.62
CA LYS A 41 17.36 10.85 29.12
C LYS A 41 16.33 11.48 30.03
N GLU A 42 15.07 11.36 29.66
CA GLU A 42 13.94 11.93 30.40
C GLU A 42 13.29 10.92 31.35
N GLU A 43 13.72 9.65 31.30
CA GLU A 43 13.21 8.52 32.10
C GLU A 43 11.68 8.34 31.98
N ILE A 44 11.13 8.63 30.80
CA ILE A 44 9.70 8.53 30.50
C ILE A 44 9.45 7.71 29.23
N PHE A 45 8.24 7.19 29.12
CA PHE A 45 7.73 6.65 27.86
C PHE A 45 7.19 7.80 27.01
N GLU A 46 7.81 8.02 25.86
CA GLU A 46 7.36 9.00 24.88
C GLU A 46 6.40 8.37 23.89
N ASP A 47 5.32 9.10 23.59
CA ASP A 47 4.39 8.75 22.54
C ASP A 47 5.12 8.70 21.19
N ASN A 48 4.95 7.59 20.47
CA ASN A 48 5.52 7.42 19.14
C ASN A 48 4.46 6.78 18.23
N TYR A 49 3.83 7.64 17.45
CA TYR A 49 2.78 7.26 16.52
C TYR A 49 3.39 6.76 15.22
N GLN A 50 3.05 5.53 14.84
CA GLN A 50 3.53 4.88 13.64
C GLN A 50 2.38 4.25 12.86
N ASP A 51 2.54 4.15 11.54
CA ASP A 51 1.57 3.50 10.67
C ASP A 51 1.82 1.99 10.69
N PHE A 52 0.84 1.22 11.15
CA PHE A 52 0.90 -0.23 11.26
C PHE A 52 -0.09 -0.90 10.32
N PRO A 53 0.26 -2.04 9.69
CA PRO A 53 -0.69 -2.80 8.89
C PRO A 53 -1.92 -3.22 9.71
N CYS A 54 -3.12 -3.07 9.17
CA CYS A 54 -4.38 -3.40 9.84
C CYS A 54 -4.44 -4.89 10.24
N ASP A 55 -3.90 -5.77 9.40
CA ASP A 55 -3.93 -7.24 9.55
C ASP A 55 -2.72 -7.81 10.31
N TYR A 56 -1.91 -6.96 10.96
CA TYR A 56 -0.84 -7.44 11.85
C TYR A 56 -1.45 -7.95 13.17
N ASN A 57 -2.15 -9.08 13.10
CA ASN A 57 -2.49 -9.90 14.26
C ASN A 57 -1.19 -10.59 14.68
N GLY A 58 -0.52 -10.08 15.71
CA GLY A 58 0.75 -10.59 16.25
C GLY A 58 0.70 -12.02 16.83
N ILE A 59 -0.07 -12.94 16.23
CA ILE A 59 -0.02 -14.38 16.48
C ILE A 59 1.23 -14.91 15.77
N GLN A 60 2.38 -14.74 16.42
CA GLN A 60 3.52 -15.60 16.18
C GLN A 60 3.16 -16.98 16.73
N ASN A 61 3.00 -17.97 15.85
CA ASN A 61 3.07 -19.39 16.25
C ASN A 61 4.49 -19.74 16.70
#